data_AF-A0A920UZG4-F1
#
_entry.id   AF-A0A920UZG4-F1
#
_cell.length_a   1.000
_cell.length_b   1.000
_cell.length_c   1.000
_cell.angle_alpha   90.00
_cell.angle_beta   90.00
_cell.angle_gamma   90.00
#
_symmetry.space_group_name_H-M   'P 1'
#
loop_
_entity.id
_entity.type
_entity.pdbx_description
1 polymer ?
#
loop_
_entity_poly.entity_id
_entity_poly.type
_entity_poly.pdbx_seq_one_letter_code
_entity_poly.pdbx_strand_id
1 'polypeptide(L)'
;MLPDSSGCYGTLYRPTHMIGMELGISVASVALRGEATGAPIGFHADVVATAKRPLKSGEILDGEGGACVWGRQLPATSSLALGALPLGLAGEVRLVRDVETDSVLTWDDVMLDENDAAVQARREMEHAFARQAH
;
A
#
# COMPACT_ATOMS: atom_id res chain seq x y z
N MET A 1 -15.92 14.11 -21.99
CA MET A 1 -16.19 14.66 -20.64
C MET A 1 -17.69 14.84 -20.52
N LEU A 2 -18.33 14.31 -19.50
CA LEU A 2 -19.78 14.39 -19.30
C LEU A 2 -20.06 15.36 -18.15
N PRO A 3 -20.39 16.64 -18.42
CA PRO A 3 -20.64 17.62 -17.36
C PRO A 3 -21.99 17.38 -16.68
N ASP A 4 -22.09 17.77 -15.40
CA ASP A 4 -23.35 17.83 -14.68
C ASP A 4 -24.18 19.07 -15.10
N SER A 5 -25.40 19.19 -14.57
CA SER A 5 -26.30 20.31 -14.91
C SER A 5 -25.81 21.67 -14.41
N SER A 6 -24.93 21.70 -13.40
CA SER A 6 -24.30 22.94 -12.94
C SER A 6 -23.20 23.43 -13.87
N GLY A 7 -22.59 22.54 -14.66
CA GLY A 7 -21.43 22.82 -15.49
C GLY A 7 -20.12 22.94 -14.70
N CYS A 8 -20.15 22.76 -13.38
CA CYS A 8 -18.97 22.85 -12.51
C CYS A 8 -18.20 21.53 -12.42
N TYR A 9 -18.87 20.40 -12.67
CA TYR A 9 -18.26 19.08 -12.58
C TYR A 9 -18.43 18.33 -13.88
N GLY A 10 -17.45 17.50 -14.23
CA GLY A 10 -17.57 16.63 -15.39
C GLY A 10 -16.74 15.38 -15.25
N THR A 11 -17.27 14.27 -15.77
CA THR A 11 -16.60 12.97 -15.70
C THR A 11 -15.74 12.74 -16.94
N LEU A 12 -14.46 12.43 -16.72
CA LEU A 12 -13.63 11.77 -17.72
C LEU A 12 -13.75 10.26 -17.51
N TYR A 13 -14.41 9.57 -18.44
CA TYR A 13 -14.63 8.14 -18.36
C TYR A 13 -13.79 7.41 -19.42
N ARG A 14 -12.95 6.48 -18.99
CA ARG A 14 -12.21 5.57 -19.85
C ARG A 14 -12.78 4.16 -19.65
N PRO A 15 -13.58 3.63 -20.60
CA PRO A 15 -14.36 2.40 -20.39
C PRO A 15 -13.52 1.12 -20.40
N THR A 16 -12.21 1.23 -20.62
CA THR A 16 -11.35 0.05 -20.81
C THR A 16 -9.94 0.33 -20.27
N HIS A 17 -9.46 -0.61 -19.46
CA HIS A 17 -8.08 -0.75 -19.05
C HIS A 17 -7.66 -2.21 -19.29
N MET A 18 -6.64 -2.41 -20.14
CA MET A 18 -6.22 -3.73 -20.63
C MET A 18 -5.08 -4.34 -19.78
N ILE A 19 -4.82 -3.78 -18.59
CA ILE A 19 -3.86 -4.28 -17.59
C ILE A 19 -2.49 -4.54 -18.25
N GLY A 20 -2.02 -5.80 -18.25
CA GLY A 20 -0.71 -6.18 -18.77
C GLY A 20 -0.55 -5.94 -20.27
N MET A 21 -1.64 -5.88 -21.05
CA MET A 21 -1.57 -5.59 -22.48
C MET A 21 -1.17 -4.14 -22.78
N GLU A 22 -1.30 -3.22 -21.82
CA GLU A 22 -0.87 -1.81 -21.99
C GLU A 22 0.61 -1.59 -21.66
N LEU A 23 1.29 -2.59 -21.06
CA LEU A 23 2.67 -2.45 -20.59
C LEU A 23 3.66 -2.02 -21.70
N GLY A 24 3.45 -2.50 -22.93
CA GLY A 24 4.29 -2.15 -24.08
C GLY A 24 4.35 -0.64 -24.36
N ILE A 25 3.29 0.11 -24.00
CA ILE A 25 3.25 1.57 -24.15
C ILE A 25 4.24 2.24 -23.20
N SER A 26 4.36 1.75 -21.96
CA SER A 26 5.34 2.25 -20.98
C SER A 26 6.77 1.96 -21.43
N VAL A 27 7.02 0.74 -21.95
CA VAL A 27 8.34 0.36 -22.49
C VAL A 27 8.73 1.27 -23.66
N ALA A 28 7.83 1.49 -24.62
CA ALA A 28 8.08 2.37 -25.75
C ALA A 28 8.28 3.84 -25.33
N SER A 29 7.54 4.32 -24.32
CA SER A 29 7.66 5.69 -23.81
C SER A 29 9.03 5.95 -23.20
N VAL A 30 9.54 5.02 -22.38
CA VAL A 30 10.89 5.14 -21.83
C VAL A 30 11.95 5.02 -22.93
N ALA A 31 11.84 4.02 -23.81
CA ALA A 31 12.87 3.75 -24.81
C ALA A 31 12.98 4.83 -25.90
N LEU A 32 11.86 5.41 -26.33
CA LEU A 32 11.82 6.35 -27.46
C LEU A 32 11.77 7.81 -27.00
N ARG A 33 11.26 8.09 -25.80
CA ARG A 33 11.06 9.46 -25.30
C ARG A 33 11.74 9.76 -23.97
N GLY A 34 12.26 8.76 -23.26
CA GLY A 34 12.81 8.96 -21.91
C GLY A 34 11.75 9.36 -20.88
N GLU A 35 10.48 9.01 -21.12
CA GLU A 35 9.34 9.46 -20.32
C GLU A 35 8.75 8.30 -19.50
N ALA A 36 8.52 8.53 -18.20
CA ALA A 36 7.71 7.63 -17.38
C ALA A 36 6.22 7.83 -17.68
N THR A 37 5.47 6.73 -17.74
CA THR A 37 3.99 6.76 -17.89
C THR A 37 3.26 6.90 -16.54
N GLY A 38 4.00 6.77 -15.44
CA GLY A 38 3.55 7.03 -14.08
C GLY A 38 4.72 6.89 -13.10
N ALA A 39 4.81 7.78 -12.12
CA ALA A 39 5.81 7.75 -11.06
C ALA A 39 5.22 8.37 -9.78
N PRO A 40 5.57 7.86 -8.58
CA PRO A 40 5.16 8.51 -7.34
C PRO A 40 5.82 9.88 -7.21
N ILE A 41 5.07 10.87 -6.73
CA ILE A 41 5.58 12.22 -6.43
C ILE A 41 5.79 12.47 -4.93
N GLY A 42 5.42 11.49 -4.10
CA GLY A 42 5.51 11.55 -2.65
C GLY A 42 4.76 10.39 -2.01
N PHE A 43 4.88 10.28 -0.69
CA PHE A 43 4.15 9.30 0.12
C PHE A 43 2.95 9.99 0.79
N HIS A 44 1.79 9.94 0.13
CA HIS A 44 0.56 10.62 0.59
C HIS A 44 -0.49 9.65 1.17
N ALA A 45 -0.47 8.41 0.72
CA ALA A 45 -1.36 7.36 1.17
C ALA A 45 -0.59 6.05 1.31
N ASP A 46 -1.08 5.19 2.19
CA ASP A 46 -0.52 3.89 2.46
C ASP A 46 -1.61 2.82 2.47
N VAL A 47 -1.26 1.60 2.08
CA VAL A 47 -2.16 0.45 2.14
C VAL A 47 -1.68 -0.47 3.26
N VAL A 48 -2.40 -0.43 4.37
CA VAL A 48 -2.01 -1.09 5.62
C VAL A 48 -2.74 -2.42 5.80
N ALA A 49 -2.08 -3.36 6.44
CA ALA A 49 -2.66 -4.65 6.79
C ALA A 49 -3.73 -4.47 7.88
N THR A 50 -4.94 -4.95 7.60
CA THR A 50 -6.08 -4.92 8.53
C THR A 50 -6.61 -6.33 8.72
N ALA A 51 -6.82 -6.75 9.97
CA ALA A 51 -7.27 -8.10 10.29
C ALA A 51 -8.68 -8.38 9.72
N LYS A 52 -8.85 -9.48 9.00
CA LYS A 52 -10.15 -9.95 8.49
C LYS A 52 -10.99 -10.69 9.53
N ARG A 53 -10.34 -11.19 10.57
CA ARG A 53 -10.90 -12.01 11.65
C ARG A 53 -10.02 -11.83 12.90
N PRO A 54 -10.41 -12.36 14.06
CA PRO A 54 -9.49 -12.44 15.18
C PRO A 54 -8.29 -13.32 14.81
N LEU A 55 -7.09 -12.81 15.08
CA LEU A 55 -5.83 -13.48 14.85
C LEU A 55 -5.16 -13.75 16.20
N LYS A 56 -4.50 -14.89 16.34
CA LYS A 56 -3.82 -15.30 17.56
C LYS A 56 -2.31 -15.17 17.46
N SER A 57 -1.69 -14.88 18.60
CA SER A 57 -0.24 -14.92 18.74
C SER A 57 0.31 -16.25 18.21
N GLY A 58 1.41 -16.17 17.46
CA GLY A 58 2.07 -17.32 16.84
C GLY A 58 1.51 -17.75 15.49
N GLU A 59 0.34 -17.27 15.06
CA GLU A 59 -0.16 -17.49 13.70
C GLU A 59 0.78 -16.87 12.66
N ILE A 60 0.86 -17.49 11.48
CA ILE A 60 1.55 -16.95 10.31
C ILE A 60 0.52 -16.28 9.43
N LEU A 61 0.72 -15.00 9.12
CA LEU A 61 -0.13 -14.28 8.18
C LEU A 61 0.09 -14.79 6.76
N ASP A 62 -1.00 -14.97 6.04
CA ASP A 62 -1.00 -15.43 4.65
C ASP A 62 -0.88 -14.28 3.62
N GLY A 63 -0.87 -13.03 4.07
CA GLY A 63 -0.64 -11.84 3.25
C GLY A 63 -1.84 -11.38 2.41
N GLU A 64 -1.55 -10.59 1.38
CA GLU A 64 -2.56 -10.06 0.45
C GLU A 64 -3.30 -11.21 -0.27
N GLY A 65 -4.63 -11.08 -0.40
CA GLY A 65 -5.48 -12.09 -1.05
C GLY A 65 -5.80 -13.32 -0.20
N GLY A 66 -5.15 -13.48 0.96
CA GLY A 66 -5.38 -14.57 1.91
C GLY A 66 -6.63 -14.41 2.78
N ALA A 67 -6.69 -15.16 3.87
CA ALA A 67 -7.78 -15.18 4.85
C ALA A 67 -7.47 -14.35 6.12
N CYS A 68 -6.22 -13.93 6.36
CA CYS A 68 -5.86 -13.24 7.60
C CYS A 68 -6.04 -11.73 7.52
N VAL A 69 -5.62 -11.09 6.41
CA VAL A 69 -5.59 -9.62 6.29
C VAL A 69 -6.17 -9.10 4.97
N TRP A 70 -6.65 -7.86 4.99
CA TRP A 70 -7.02 -7.06 3.81
C TRP A 70 -6.31 -5.70 3.83
N GLY A 71 -6.23 -5.07 2.65
CA GLY A 71 -5.62 -3.74 2.49
C GLY A 71 -6.60 -2.61 2.79
N ARG A 72 -6.29 -1.78 3.80
CA ARG A 72 -7.02 -0.55 4.07
C ARG A 72 -6.18 0.66 3.68
N GLN A 73 -6.74 1.57 2.89
CA GLN A 73 -6.06 2.83 2.59
C GLN A 73 -6.12 3.77 3.80
N LEU A 74 -4.99 4.32 4.19
CA LEU A 74 -4.88 5.41 5.15
C LEU A 74 -4.08 6.58 4.54
N PRO A 75 -4.30 7.83 5.00
CA PRO A 75 -3.32 8.89 4.80
C PRO A 75 -1.95 8.45 5.32
N ALA A 76 -0.88 8.76 4.60
CA ALA A 76 0.48 8.35 4.97
C ALA A 76 0.88 8.87 6.36
N THR A 77 0.48 10.10 6.71
CA THR A 77 0.72 10.68 8.04
C THR A 77 0.10 9.84 9.16
N SER A 78 -1.13 9.36 8.98
CA SER A 78 -1.81 8.50 9.94
C SER A 78 -1.17 7.12 10.02
N SER A 79 -0.75 6.56 8.87
CA SER A 79 -0.02 5.29 8.83
C SER A 79 1.30 5.36 9.61
N LEU A 80 2.10 6.40 9.36
CA LEU A 80 3.36 6.65 10.06
C LEU A 80 3.17 6.85 11.56
N ALA A 81 2.17 7.65 11.96
CA ALA A 81 1.88 7.90 13.37
C ALA A 81 1.45 6.63 14.12
N LEU A 82 0.76 5.71 13.43
CA LEU A 82 0.34 4.42 13.99
C LEU A 82 1.45 3.37 13.99
N GLY A 83 2.51 3.57 13.19
CA GLY A 83 3.47 2.51 12.87
C GLY A 83 2.81 1.32 12.17
N ALA A 84 1.88 1.60 11.26
CA ALA A 84 1.09 0.57 10.61
C ALA A 84 1.95 -0.34 9.72
N LEU A 85 1.70 -1.64 9.79
CA LEU A 85 2.32 -2.66 8.95
C LEU A 85 1.78 -2.54 7.52
N PRO A 86 2.61 -2.31 6.50
CA PRO A 86 2.15 -2.29 5.12
C PRO A 86 1.69 -3.67 4.67
N LEU A 87 0.60 -3.70 3.90
CA LEU A 87 0.02 -4.96 3.41
C LEU A 87 1.03 -5.80 2.62
N GLY A 88 1.87 -5.16 1.81
CA GLY A 88 2.89 -5.84 1.00
C GLY A 88 3.97 -6.56 1.81
N LEU A 89 4.09 -6.29 3.12
CA LEU A 89 5.03 -6.96 4.03
C LEU A 89 4.31 -7.84 5.07
N ALA A 90 3.00 -8.05 4.92
CA ALA A 90 2.20 -8.84 5.86
C ALA A 90 2.06 -10.31 5.44
N GLY A 91 2.81 -10.77 4.44
CA GLY A 91 2.83 -12.17 3.99
C GLY A 91 3.94 -12.97 4.66
N GLU A 92 3.61 -14.19 5.10
CA GLU A 92 4.54 -15.14 5.73
C GLU A 92 5.21 -14.65 7.02
N VAL A 93 4.60 -13.66 7.68
CA VAL A 93 5.09 -13.10 8.94
C VAL A 93 4.36 -13.67 10.14
N ARG A 94 5.09 -13.89 11.24
CA ARG A 94 4.53 -14.44 12.47
C ARG A 94 3.96 -13.33 13.35
N LEU A 95 2.76 -13.49 13.87
CA LEU A 95 2.21 -12.61 14.92
C LEU A 95 2.87 -12.85 16.28
N VAL A 96 3.14 -11.77 17.03
CA VAL A 96 3.64 -11.85 18.41
C VAL A 96 2.55 -11.68 19.47
N ARG A 97 1.40 -11.12 19.09
CA ARG A 97 0.24 -10.96 19.98
C ARG A 97 -1.08 -11.20 19.24
N ASP A 98 -2.15 -11.36 20.01
CA ASP A 98 -3.51 -11.43 19.49
C ASP A 98 -3.92 -10.09 18.88
N VAL A 99 -4.67 -10.14 17.77
CA VAL A 99 -5.19 -8.97 17.04
C VAL A 99 -6.67 -9.19 16.74
N GLU A 100 -7.52 -8.24 17.13
CA GLU A 100 -8.95 -8.30 16.89
C GLU A 100 -9.31 -7.95 15.44
N THR A 101 -10.45 -8.45 14.95
CA THR A 101 -11.00 -8.13 13.62
C THR A 101 -11.05 -6.62 13.37
N ASP A 102 -10.80 -6.20 12.13
CA ASP A 102 -10.80 -4.80 11.67
C ASP A 102 -9.74 -3.87 12.29
N SER A 103 -8.87 -4.41 13.16
CA SER A 103 -7.70 -3.70 13.68
C SER A 103 -6.62 -3.57 12.61
N VAL A 104 -5.97 -2.40 12.54
CA VAL A 104 -4.73 -2.24 11.75
C VAL A 104 -3.62 -2.97 12.48
N LEU A 105 -2.88 -3.79 11.77
CA LEU A 105 -1.66 -4.37 12.29
C LEU A 105 -0.55 -3.33 12.27
N THR A 106 0.30 -3.31 13.29
CA THR A 106 1.49 -2.46 13.37
C THR A 106 2.76 -3.30 13.22
N TRP A 107 3.89 -2.62 13.06
CA TRP A 107 5.20 -3.27 13.10
C TRP A 107 5.44 -4.08 14.37
N ASP A 108 4.86 -3.66 15.50
CA ASP A 108 4.99 -4.34 16.80
C ASP A 108 4.13 -5.60 16.92
N ASP A 109 3.21 -5.84 15.97
CA ASP A 109 2.33 -7.02 15.97
C ASP A 109 2.99 -8.25 15.38
N VAL A 110 4.08 -8.08 14.62
CA VAL A 110 4.67 -9.14 13.81
C VAL A 110 6.18 -9.27 14.03
N MET A 111 6.69 -10.47 13.76
CA MET A 111 8.12 -10.74 13.62
C MET A 111 8.50 -10.65 12.15
N LEU A 112 9.40 -9.73 11.84
CA LEU A 112 9.97 -9.52 10.52
C LEU A 112 11.48 -9.75 10.56
N ASP A 113 12.06 -10.15 9.44
CA ASP A 113 13.51 -10.13 9.26
C ASP A 113 13.96 -8.71 8.90
N GLU A 114 14.66 -8.05 9.82
CA GLU A 114 15.21 -6.71 9.60
C GLU A 114 16.35 -6.68 8.55
N ASN A 115 16.82 -7.84 8.09
CA ASN A 115 17.76 -7.97 6.98
C ASN A 115 17.06 -8.12 5.62
N ASP A 116 15.74 -8.27 5.59
CA ASP A 116 14.98 -8.32 4.35
C ASP A 116 15.05 -6.97 3.63
N ALA A 117 15.40 -7.00 2.35
CA ALA A 117 15.62 -5.78 1.57
C ALA A 117 14.34 -4.94 1.41
N ALA A 118 13.15 -5.57 1.36
CA ALA A 118 11.89 -4.86 1.26
C ALA A 118 11.52 -4.21 2.60
N VAL A 119 11.80 -4.88 3.73
CA VAL A 119 11.67 -4.29 5.07
C VAL A 119 12.59 -3.08 5.21
N GLN A 120 13.87 -3.21 4.86
CA GLN A 120 14.83 -2.10 4.92
C GLN A 120 14.42 -0.92 4.04
N ALA A 121 14.06 -1.18 2.78
CA ALA A 121 13.61 -0.13 1.86
C ALA A 121 12.36 0.59 2.38
N ARG A 122 11.42 -0.15 2.97
CA ARG A 122 10.22 0.42 3.58
C ARG A 122 10.57 1.29 4.79
N ARG A 123 11.46 0.85 5.68
CA ARG A 123 11.93 1.64 6.82
C ARG A 123 12.62 2.93 6.38
N GLU A 124 13.52 2.85 5.41
CA GLU A 124 14.18 4.01 4.82
C GLU A 124 13.17 5.00 4.24
N MET A 125 12.15 4.50 3.53
CA MET A 125 11.06 5.31 3.02
C MET A 125 10.29 6.01 4.16
N GLU A 126 9.88 5.28 5.19
CA GLU A 126 9.19 5.86 6.36
C GLU A 126 10.04 6.95 7.02
N HIS A 127 11.34 6.73 7.21
CA HIS A 127 12.27 7.74 7.74
C HIS A 127 12.43 8.96 6.83
N ALA A 128 12.45 8.78 5.51
CA ALA A 128 12.53 9.88 4.55
C ALA A 128 11.29 10.78 4.61
N PHE A 129 10.10 10.19 4.69
CA PHE A 129 8.82 10.92 4.64
C PHE A 129 8.29 11.37 6.01
N ALA A 130 8.69 10.74 7.12
CA ALA A 130 8.34 11.19 8.46
C ALA A 130 8.86 12.61 8.78
N ARG A 131 9.97 13.02 8.15
CA ARG A 131 10.59 14.34 8.33
C ARG A 131 9.88 15.48 7.59
N GLN A 132 8.97 15.17 6.67
CA GLN A 132 8.29 16.16 5.81
C GLN A 132 6.88 16.54 6.31
N ALA A 133 6.39 15.92 7.39
CA ALA A 133 5.04 16.17 7.92
C ALA A 133 4.91 17.43 8.80
N HIS A 134 5.80 18.41 8.63
CA HIS A 134 5.82 19.69 9.35
C HIS A 134 5.48 20.87 8.44
#